data_AF-A0A522A6L1-F1
#
_entry.id   AF-A0A522A6L1-F1
#
_cell.length_a   1.000
_cell.length_b   1.000
_cell.length_c   1.000
_cell.angle_alpha   90.00
_cell.angle_beta   90.00
_cell.angle_gamma   90.00
#
_symmetry.space_group_name_H-M   'P 1'
#
loop_
_entity.id
_entity.type
_entity.pdbx_description
1 polymer ?
#
loop_
_entity_poly.entity_id
_entity_poly.type
_entity_poly.pdbx_seq_one_letter_code
_entity_poly.pdbx_strand_id
1 'polypeptide(L)'
;MKRLICLSLAALALLPLASPGAQDTYDNHGFITVPPVIDATNFINHGQFSLITFPKPFETFSTLNYTNYGSMGSQPGWRFETTPPDLGGRHMAANFVNFNPGVVQAVDPFVAALNLPCLLALYDPSFVFISATNIITGAGVPASGASVIVGANG
;
A
#
# COMPACT_ATOMS: atom_id res chain seq x y z
N MET A 1 -41.02 38.46 4.01
CA MET A 1 -40.34 37.61 3.01
C MET A 1 -38.81 37.57 3.16
N LYS A 2 -38.12 38.67 3.48
CA LYS A 2 -36.64 38.70 3.62
C LYS A 2 -36.07 37.88 4.80
N ARG A 3 -36.82 37.71 5.89
CA ARG A 3 -36.37 36.98 7.10
C ARG A 3 -36.33 35.45 6.95
N LEU A 4 -37.16 34.87 6.08
CA LEU A 4 -37.20 33.42 5.84
C LEU A 4 -36.01 32.95 4.99
N ILE A 5 -35.49 33.80 4.10
CA ILE A 5 -34.35 33.50 3.23
C ILE A 5 -33.03 33.41 4.01
N CYS A 6 -32.86 34.23 5.05
CA CYS A 6 -31.65 34.21 5.89
C CYS A 6 -31.55 32.95 6.75
N LEU A 7 -32.69 32.41 7.21
CA LEU A 7 -32.73 31.18 8.01
C LEU A 7 -32.42 29.94 7.16
N SER A 8 -32.87 29.90 5.90
CA SER A 8 -32.53 28.81 4.98
C SER A 8 -31.06 28.80 4.56
N LEU A 9 -30.40 29.96 4.45
CA LEU A 9 -28.96 30.02 4.16
C LEU A 9 -28.10 29.60 5.36
N ALA A 10 -28.52 29.94 6.58
CA ALA A 10 -27.80 29.54 7.80
C ALA A 10 -27.88 28.02 8.06
N ALA A 11 -28.99 27.37 7.69
CA ALA A 11 -29.14 25.92 7.82
C ALA A 11 -28.23 25.13 6.85
N LEU A 12 -27.92 25.68 5.67
CA LEU A 12 -27.00 25.05 4.71
C LEU A 12 -25.53 25.12 5.15
N ALA A 13 -25.15 26.12 5.96
CA ALA A 13 -23.79 26.31 6.47
C ALA A 13 -23.42 25.38 7.63
N LEU A 14 -24.40 24.66 8.21
CA LEU A 14 -24.21 23.71 9.31
C LEU A 14 -24.20 22.24 8.85
N LEU A 15 -24.37 21.99 7.55
CA LEU A 15 -24.18 20.65 7.01
C LEU A 15 -22.67 20.33 7.13
N PRO A 16 -22.27 19.26 7.82
CA PRO A 16 -20.89 18.84 7.81
C PRO A 16 -20.51 18.62 6.34
N LEU A 17 -19.48 19.33 5.89
CA LEU A 17 -18.81 19.02 4.65
C LEU A 17 -18.33 17.58 4.80
N ALA A 18 -19.03 16.65 4.16
CA ALA A 18 -18.58 15.27 4.05
C ALA A 18 -17.29 15.32 3.24
N SER A 19 -16.15 15.43 3.93
CA SER A 19 -14.87 15.15 3.34
C SER A 19 -14.91 13.70 2.87
N PRO A 20 -14.54 13.36 1.63
CA PRO A 20 -14.35 11.98 1.26
C PRO A 20 -13.24 11.42 2.15
N GLY A 21 -13.64 10.64 3.17
CA GLY A 21 -12.73 9.89 4.01
C GLY A 21 -12.19 8.67 3.27
N ALA A 22 -11.09 8.11 3.77
CA ALA A 22 -10.55 6.84 3.28
C ALA A 22 -11.65 5.77 3.25
N GLN A 23 -11.64 4.91 2.23
CA GLN A 23 -12.53 3.76 2.19
C GLN A 23 -12.23 2.84 3.39
N ASP A 24 -13.25 2.14 3.91
CA ASP A 24 -13.02 1.24 5.05
C ASP A 24 -12.01 0.13 4.69
N THR A 25 -12.22 -0.55 3.56
CA THR A 25 -11.41 -1.71 3.15
C THR A 25 -11.21 -1.78 1.64
N TYR A 26 -9.96 -1.89 1.21
CA TYR A 26 -9.58 -2.36 -0.13
C TYR A 26 -9.32 -3.87 -0.08
N ASP A 27 -9.95 -4.62 -0.98
CA ASP A 27 -9.87 -6.08 -1.02
C ASP A 27 -9.61 -6.59 -2.44
N ASN A 28 -8.39 -7.09 -2.69
CA ASN A 28 -8.00 -7.62 -3.99
C ASN A 28 -8.10 -9.16 -4.05
N HIS A 29 -8.93 -9.65 -4.99
CA HIS A 29 -9.03 -11.07 -5.35
C HIS A 29 -8.48 -11.38 -6.76
N GLY A 30 -8.02 -10.37 -7.49
CA GLY A 30 -7.63 -10.49 -8.90
C GLY A 30 -6.12 -10.32 -9.14
N PHE A 31 -5.77 -10.14 -10.40
CA PHE A 31 -4.40 -9.84 -10.83
C PHE A 31 -4.27 -8.36 -11.21
N ILE A 32 -3.48 -7.61 -10.45
CA ILE A 32 -3.32 -6.17 -10.59
C ILE A 32 -1.95 -5.86 -11.19
N THR A 33 -1.95 -5.31 -12.40
CA THR A 33 -0.75 -4.94 -13.16
C THR A 33 -0.60 -3.44 -13.37
N VAL A 34 -1.70 -2.70 -13.28
CA VAL A 34 -1.71 -1.24 -13.35
C VAL A 34 -1.80 -0.71 -11.91
N PRO A 35 -0.84 0.11 -11.43
CA PRO A 35 -0.86 0.62 -10.06
C PRO A 35 -2.14 1.40 -9.75
N PRO A 36 -2.98 0.94 -8.80
CA PRO A 36 -4.18 1.66 -8.41
C PRO A 36 -3.85 2.73 -7.35
N VAL A 37 -4.72 3.74 -7.25
CA VAL A 37 -4.73 4.62 -6.06
C VAL A 37 -5.56 3.93 -4.99
N ILE A 38 -4.94 3.62 -3.86
CA ILE A 38 -5.60 2.98 -2.71
C ILE A 38 -5.57 3.95 -1.54
N ASP A 39 -6.73 4.48 -1.18
CA ASP A 39 -6.94 5.25 0.04
C ASP A 39 -7.97 4.50 0.89
N ALA A 40 -7.47 3.61 1.75
CA ALA A 40 -8.31 2.74 2.54
C ALA A 40 -7.67 2.41 3.89
N THR A 41 -8.49 2.29 4.94
CA THR A 41 -8.02 1.98 6.30
C THR A 41 -7.46 0.56 6.40
N ASN A 42 -8.11 -0.39 5.72
CA ASN A 42 -7.69 -1.78 5.62
C ASN A 42 -7.30 -2.12 4.18
N PHE A 43 -6.17 -2.78 4.01
CA PHE A 43 -5.71 -3.35 2.75
C PHE A 43 -5.62 -4.87 2.89
N ILE A 44 -6.34 -5.59 2.04
CA ILE A 44 -6.35 -7.05 2.01
C ILE A 44 -6.01 -7.51 0.59
N ASN A 45 -5.00 -8.37 0.46
CA ASN A 45 -4.64 -9.00 -0.80
C ASN A 45 -4.79 -10.52 -0.71
N HIS A 46 -5.78 -11.05 -1.42
CA HIS A 46 -5.92 -12.48 -1.72
C HIS A 46 -5.32 -12.86 -3.07
N GLY A 47 -5.29 -11.90 -4.00
CA GLY A 47 -4.82 -12.10 -5.38
C GLY A 47 -3.33 -11.82 -5.55
N GLN A 48 -3.00 -11.25 -6.70
CA GLN A 48 -1.62 -10.95 -7.08
C GLN A 48 -1.46 -9.50 -7.52
N PHE A 49 -0.39 -8.86 -7.06
CA PHE A 49 0.14 -7.62 -7.60
C PHE A 49 1.43 -7.89 -8.37
N SER A 50 1.55 -7.27 -9.54
CA SER A 50 2.78 -7.21 -10.34
C SER A 50 2.90 -5.81 -10.90
N LEU A 51 3.53 -4.93 -10.12
CA LEU A 51 3.51 -3.49 -10.37
C LEU A 51 4.86 -2.94 -10.83
N ILE A 52 4.80 -1.84 -11.56
CA ILE A 52 5.94 -0.97 -11.87
C ILE A 52 5.55 0.46 -11.45
N THR A 53 6.23 0.99 -10.44
CA THR A 53 5.96 2.31 -9.83
C THR A 53 7.21 3.20 -9.74
N PHE A 54 8.27 2.81 -10.45
CA PHE A 54 9.54 3.52 -10.52
C PHE A 54 9.39 5.05 -10.72
N PRO A 55 10.18 5.88 -10.01
CA PRO A 55 11.32 5.53 -9.16
C PRO A 55 10.99 5.25 -7.68
N LYS A 56 9.71 5.24 -7.29
CA LYS A 56 9.31 5.11 -5.88
C LYS A 56 8.62 3.77 -5.62
N PRO A 57 8.77 3.19 -4.42
CA PRO A 57 7.99 2.02 -4.05
C PRO A 57 6.49 2.34 -4.10
N PHE A 58 5.67 1.34 -4.39
CA PHE A 58 4.22 1.46 -4.30
C PHE A 58 3.80 1.71 -2.85
N GLU A 59 2.80 2.54 -2.67
CA GLU A 59 2.27 2.94 -1.38
C GLU A 59 0.75 3.08 -1.42
N THR A 60 0.14 3.05 -0.24
CA THR A 60 -1.27 3.33 -0.04
C THR A 60 -1.44 4.56 0.86
N PHE A 61 -2.64 5.15 0.84
CA PHE A 61 -3.03 6.29 1.65
C PHE A 61 -3.94 5.84 2.79
N SER A 62 -3.79 6.50 3.95
CA SER A 62 -4.58 6.24 5.16
C SER A 62 -4.62 4.80 5.70
N THR A 63 -3.80 3.88 5.19
CA THR A 63 -3.88 2.46 5.55
C THR A 63 -3.21 2.16 6.88
N LEU A 64 -3.99 1.65 7.82
CA LEU A 64 -3.53 1.23 9.14
C LEU A 64 -3.27 -0.28 9.20
N ASN A 65 -4.01 -1.08 8.44
CA ASN A 65 -3.94 -2.53 8.52
C ASN A 65 -3.65 -3.14 7.16
N TYR A 66 -2.48 -3.77 7.03
CA TYR A 66 -2.08 -4.52 5.84
C TYR A 66 -2.20 -6.02 6.11
N THR A 67 -2.92 -6.71 5.24
CA THR A 67 -3.04 -8.17 5.26
C THR A 67 -2.74 -8.73 3.87
N ASN A 68 -1.77 -9.62 3.78
CA ASN A 68 -1.45 -10.33 2.56
C ASN A 68 -1.61 -11.83 2.74
N TYR A 69 -2.44 -12.44 1.89
CA TYR A 69 -2.59 -13.88 1.70
C TYR A 69 -1.98 -14.35 0.37
N GLY A 70 -1.83 -13.43 -0.59
CA GLY A 70 -1.39 -13.73 -1.96
C GLY A 70 0.03 -13.25 -2.26
N SER A 71 0.26 -12.81 -3.50
CA SER A 71 1.57 -12.37 -3.98
C SER A 71 1.60 -10.86 -4.26
N MET A 72 2.63 -10.18 -3.79
CA MET A 72 2.81 -8.74 -3.94
C MET A 72 4.19 -8.43 -4.52
N GLY A 73 4.28 -8.36 -5.85
CA GLY A 73 5.48 -7.95 -6.57
C GLY A 73 5.43 -6.50 -7.02
N SER A 74 6.49 -5.74 -6.80
CA SER A 74 6.60 -4.37 -7.32
C SER A 74 8.05 -3.98 -7.64
N GLN A 75 8.21 -3.15 -8.67
CA GLN A 75 9.45 -2.46 -9.03
C GLN A 75 9.32 -0.96 -8.78
N PRO A 76 10.15 -0.33 -7.92
CA PRO A 76 11.27 -0.91 -7.17
C PRO A 76 10.86 -1.62 -5.87
N GLY A 77 9.59 -1.59 -5.47
CA GLY A 77 9.13 -2.32 -4.29
C GLY A 77 7.93 -1.72 -3.59
N TRP A 78 7.89 -1.86 -2.26
CA TRP A 78 6.71 -1.58 -1.44
C TRP A 78 7.03 -0.72 -0.23
N ARG A 79 6.03 0.06 0.19
CA ARG A 79 6.06 0.86 1.41
C ARG A 79 4.76 0.68 2.18
N PHE A 80 4.87 0.05 3.34
CA PHE A 80 3.79 -0.25 4.28
C PHE A 80 3.88 0.71 5.47
N GLU A 81 3.23 1.86 5.31
CA GLU A 81 3.19 3.00 6.22
C GLU A 81 1.83 3.68 6.05
N THR A 82 1.32 4.33 7.10
CA THR A 82 0.11 5.15 6.95
C THR A 82 0.49 6.60 6.61
N THR A 83 -0.19 7.17 5.62
CA THR A 83 -0.08 8.61 5.29
C THR A 83 -1.48 9.20 5.34
N PRO A 84 -2.04 9.43 6.54
CA PRO A 84 -3.37 10.00 6.68
C PRO A 84 -3.32 11.49 6.30
N PRO A 85 -4.38 12.01 5.67
CA PRO A 85 -4.42 13.37 5.16
C PRO A 85 -4.25 14.44 6.26
N ASP A 86 -4.63 14.12 7.49
CA ASP A 86 -4.75 15.10 8.58
C ASP A 86 -3.49 15.21 9.47
N LEU A 87 -2.61 14.21 9.47
CA LEU A 87 -1.45 14.19 10.38
C LEU A 87 -0.16 14.69 9.75
N GLY A 88 -0.12 14.84 8.42
CA GLY A 88 1.06 15.26 7.68
C GLY A 88 2.18 14.22 7.71
N GLY A 89 2.72 13.91 6.54
CA GLY A 89 3.84 12.97 6.42
C GLY A 89 3.47 11.52 6.75
N ARG A 90 4.50 10.69 6.91
CA ARG A 90 4.39 9.24 7.05
C ARG A 90 4.42 8.85 8.52
N HIS A 91 3.57 7.90 8.87
CA HIS A 91 3.44 7.37 10.23
C HIS A 91 3.48 5.84 10.18
N MET A 92 3.71 5.24 11.34
CA MET A 92 3.63 3.79 11.48
C MET A 92 2.19 3.33 11.23
N ALA A 93 2.03 2.27 10.44
CA ALA A 93 0.77 1.55 10.38
C ALA A 93 0.49 0.85 11.72
N ALA A 94 -0.75 0.43 11.95
CA ALA A 94 -1.09 -0.35 13.13
C ALA A 94 -0.60 -1.80 12.98
N ASN A 95 -0.93 -2.45 11.85
CA ASN A 95 -0.66 -3.86 11.62
C ASN A 95 -0.13 -4.13 10.21
N PHE A 96 0.89 -4.98 10.13
CA PHE A 96 1.31 -5.65 8.91
C PHE A 96 1.31 -7.16 9.14
N VAL A 97 0.49 -7.89 8.39
CA VAL A 97 0.37 -9.34 8.49
C VAL A 97 0.55 -9.97 7.11
N ASN A 98 1.61 -10.76 6.96
CA ASN A 98 1.83 -11.61 5.79
C ASN A 98 1.56 -13.07 6.19
N PHE A 99 0.41 -13.59 5.78
CA PHE A 99 -0.02 -14.96 6.06
C PHE A 99 0.77 -15.96 5.23
N ASN A 100 0.80 -17.23 5.62
CA ASN A 100 1.29 -18.31 4.76
C ASN A 100 0.26 -18.58 3.63
N PRO A 101 0.69 -18.78 2.36
CA PRO A 101 2.05 -18.74 1.81
C PRO A 101 2.42 -17.40 1.16
N GLY A 102 1.90 -16.29 1.68
CA GLY A 102 1.98 -14.96 1.11
C GLY A 102 3.41 -14.46 0.87
N VAL A 103 3.58 -13.80 -0.27
CA VAL A 103 4.88 -13.31 -0.75
C VAL A 103 4.81 -11.80 -0.93
N VAL A 104 5.77 -11.07 -0.36
CA VAL A 104 6.02 -9.67 -0.68
C VAL A 104 7.41 -9.58 -1.29
N GLN A 105 7.50 -9.07 -2.50
CA GLN A 105 8.75 -8.99 -3.26
C GLN A 105 8.94 -7.60 -3.83
N ALA A 106 10.07 -7.00 -3.47
CA ALA A 106 10.64 -5.87 -4.17
C ALA A 106 11.66 -6.37 -5.18
N VAL A 107 11.55 -5.89 -6.41
CA VAL A 107 12.40 -6.32 -7.53
C VAL A 107 13.18 -5.12 -8.03
N ASP A 108 14.48 -5.32 -8.29
CA ASP A 108 15.30 -4.27 -8.88
C ASP A 108 14.70 -3.84 -10.24
N PRO A 109 14.63 -2.53 -10.54
CA PRO A 109 14.18 -2.06 -11.83
C PRO A 109 15.14 -2.54 -12.92
N PHE A 110 14.61 -3.31 -13.87
CA PHE A 110 15.37 -3.87 -14.97
C PHE A 110 15.61 -2.80 -16.03
N VAL A 111 16.86 -2.38 -16.21
CA VAL A 111 17.28 -1.63 -17.41
C VAL A 111 17.91 -2.62 -18.39
N ALA A 112 17.20 -2.92 -19.48
CA ALA A 112 17.57 -3.90 -20.51
C ALA A 112 18.93 -3.66 -21.21
N ALA A 113 19.59 -2.53 -20.95
CA ALA A 113 20.72 -2.06 -21.75
C ALA A 113 22.05 -2.77 -21.44
N LEU A 114 22.24 -3.41 -20.29
CA LEU A 114 23.59 -3.81 -19.87
C LEU A 114 23.82 -5.24 -19.37
N ASN A 115 22.82 -6.10 -19.14
CA ASN A 115 23.06 -7.50 -18.67
C ASN A 115 24.06 -7.60 -17.49
N LEU A 116 24.11 -6.58 -16.63
CA LEU A 116 25.02 -6.51 -15.48
C LEU A 116 24.19 -6.39 -14.19
N PRO A 117 23.72 -7.51 -13.62
CA PRO A 117 22.76 -7.49 -12.51
C PRO A 117 23.31 -6.82 -11.25
N CYS A 118 24.63 -6.87 -11.00
CA CYS A 118 25.24 -6.30 -9.80
C CYS A 118 25.57 -4.79 -9.88
N LEU A 119 25.70 -4.22 -11.08
CA LEU A 119 26.07 -2.81 -11.25
C LEU A 119 24.84 -1.88 -11.20
N LEU A 120 23.66 -2.39 -11.57
CA LEU A 120 22.40 -1.63 -11.63
C LEU A 120 21.74 -1.44 -10.26
N ALA A 121 21.83 -2.43 -9.37
CA ALA A 121 21.30 -2.34 -8.00
C ALA A 121 21.91 -1.18 -7.17
N LEU A 122 23.09 -0.68 -7.57
CA LEU A 122 23.74 0.46 -6.91
C LEU A 122 23.07 1.80 -7.23
N TYR A 123 22.40 1.92 -8.38
CA TYR A 123 21.77 3.17 -8.84
C TYR A 123 20.28 3.23 -8.50
N ASP A 124 19.59 2.09 -8.58
CA ASP A 124 18.15 2.01 -8.32
C ASP A 124 17.84 0.74 -7.52
N PRO A 125 18.09 0.72 -6.20
CA PRO A 125 17.89 -0.49 -5.41
C PRO A 125 16.41 -0.85 -5.30
N SER A 126 16.12 -2.13 -5.10
CA SER A 126 14.81 -2.55 -4.60
C SER A 126 14.67 -2.27 -3.10
N PHE A 127 13.44 -1.96 -2.66
CA PHE A 127 13.17 -1.63 -1.27
C PHE A 127 11.83 -2.18 -0.79
N VAL A 128 11.82 -2.74 0.43
CA VAL A 128 10.61 -2.97 1.21
C VAL A 128 10.73 -2.17 2.50
N PHE A 129 9.84 -1.19 2.68
CA PHE A 129 9.70 -0.45 3.94
C PHE A 129 8.49 -0.99 4.68
N ILE A 130 8.68 -1.55 5.87
CA ILE A 130 7.58 -1.94 6.77
C ILE A 130 7.76 -1.17 8.06
N SER A 131 6.84 -0.23 8.30
CA SER A 131 6.81 0.56 9.52
C SER A 131 5.43 0.38 10.15
N ALA A 132 5.32 -0.53 11.12
CA ALA A 132 4.08 -0.86 11.78
C ALA A 132 4.29 -1.18 13.26
N THR A 133 3.28 -0.93 14.10
CA THR A 133 3.37 -1.25 15.54
C THR A 133 3.29 -2.74 15.82
N ASN A 134 2.78 -3.52 14.86
CA ASN A 134 2.71 -4.97 14.92
C ASN A 134 3.05 -5.56 13.54
N ILE A 135 4.05 -6.44 13.49
CA ILE A 135 4.55 -7.07 12.27
C ILE A 135 4.52 -8.58 12.48
N ILE A 136 3.70 -9.28 11.69
CA ILE A 136 3.57 -10.73 11.72
C ILE A 136 3.87 -11.27 10.31
N THR A 137 4.85 -12.15 10.21
CA THR A 137 5.12 -12.94 9.01
C THR A 137 4.89 -14.41 9.33
N GLY A 138 4.32 -15.13 8.36
CA GLY A 138 4.03 -16.56 8.50
C GLY A 138 2.81 -16.87 9.35
N ALA A 139 1.84 -15.95 9.42
CA ALA A 139 0.58 -16.18 10.13
C ALA A 139 -0.24 -17.32 9.48
N GLY A 140 -1.04 -18.02 10.28
CA GLY A 140 -1.91 -19.10 9.82
C GLY A 140 -1.33 -20.51 10.01
N VAL A 141 -1.93 -21.50 9.35
CA VAL A 141 -1.58 -22.93 9.47
C VAL A 141 -0.18 -23.17 8.89
N PRO A 142 0.60 -24.16 9.40
CA PRO A 142 1.88 -24.51 8.82
C PRO A 142 1.77 -24.86 7.32
N ALA A 143 2.37 -24.01 6.50
CA ALA A 143 2.61 -24.22 5.06
C ALA A 143 4.06 -23.80 4.75
N SER A 144 4.44 -23.68 3.48
CA SER A 144 5.81 -23.40 3.00
C SER A 144 6.46 -22.09 3.48
N GLY A 145 5.83 -21.36 4.40
CA GLY A 145 6.27 -20.08 4.94
C GLY A 145 5.74 -18.89 4.14
N ALA A 146 5.72 -17.73 4.79
CA ALA A 146 5.54 -16.44 4.13
C ALA A 146 6.93 -15.83 3.88
N SER A 147 7.06 -15.04 2.80
CA SER A 147 8.35 -14.43 2.45
C SER A 147 8.24 -12.92 2.24
N VAL A 148 9.30 -12.22 2.64
CA VAL A 148 9.54 -10.81 2.32
C VAL A 148 10.92 -10.76 1.68
N ILE A 149 10.96 -10.38 0.40
CA ILE A 149 12.13 -10.51 -0.46
C ILE A 149 12.53 -9.13 -0.98
N VAL A 150 13.81 -8.82 -0.86
CA VAL A 150 14.46 -7.63 -1.45
C VAL A 150 15.67 -8.11 -2.23
N GLY A 151 15.81 -7.69 -3.48
CA GLY A 151 17.06 -7.87 -4.23
C GLY A 151 16.90 -8.11 -5.72
N ALA A 152 18.05 -8.28 -6.36
CA ALA A 152 18.19 -8.60 -7.76
C ALA A 152 17.45 -9.89 -8.09
N ASN A 153 16.74 -9.86 -9.22
CA ASN A 153 16.05 -11.00 -9.83
C ASN A 153 16.79 -12.33 -9.56
N GLY A 154 16.05 -13.34 -9.10
CA GLY A 154 16.55 -14.70 -8.93
C GLY A 154 17.15 -15.29 -10.21
#